data_AF-A0A553K133-F1
#
_entry.id   AF-A0A553K133-F1
#
_cell.length_a   1.000
_cell.length_b   1.000
_cell.length_c   1.000
_cell.angle_alpha   90.00
_cell.angle_beta   90.00
_cell.angle_gamma   90.00
#
_symmetry.space_group_name_H-M   'P 1'
#
loop_
_entity.id
_entity.type
_entity.pdbx_description
1 polymer ?
#
loop_
_entity_poly.entity_id
_entity_poly.type
_entity_poly.pdbx_seq_one_letter_code
_entity_poly.pdbx_strand_id
1 'polypeptide(L)'
;MNEIIVEGRKIGPNHRPFIIAEMSGNHNQSLERALAIVEAAAKAGAHALKIQTYTADTMTLNLENPEFKIEDSDSLWKGNTLYQLYQQAYTPWE
;
A
#
# COMPACT_ATOMS: atom_id res chain seq x y z
N MET A 1 -13.02 -28.32 1.43
CA MET A 1 -12.73 -26.90 1.17
C MET A 1 -11.47 -26.55 1.93
N ASN A 2 -10.52 -25.86 1.30
CA ASN A 2 -9.24 -25.53 1.93
C ASN A 2 -9.46 -24.44 3.00
N GLU A 3 -8.85 -24.63 4.17
CA GLU A 3 -8.79 -23.63 5.25
C GLU A 3 -7.33 -23.29 5.54
N ILE A 4 -7.09 -22.05 5.97
CA ILE A 4 -5.79 -21.62 6.51
C ILE A 4 -6.00 -20.95 7.87
N ILE A 5 -4.95 -20.91 8.68
CA ILE A 5 -4.95 -20.26 9.99
C ILE A 5 -3.90 -19.15 9.98
N VAL A 6 -4.32 -17.94 10.33
CA VAL A 6 -3.44 -16.76 10.49
C VAL A 6 -3.71 -16.19 11.88
N GLU A 7 -2.69 -16.13 12.73
CA GLU A 7 -2.81 -15.65 14.13
C GLU A 7 -4.02 -16.27 14.88
N GLY A 8 -4.17 -17.59 14.78
CA GLY A 8 -5.27 -18.33 15.41
C GLY A 8 -6.66 -18.15 14.78
N ARG A 9 -6.80 -17.33 13.73
CA ARG A 9 -8.07 -17.13 13.01
C ARG A 9 -8.17 -18.06 11.81
N LYS A 10 -9.26 -18.82 11.72
CA LYS A 10 -9.57 -19.66 10.56
C LYS A 10 -10.11 -18.81 9.41
N ILE A 11 -9.57 -19.00 8.22
CA ILE A 11 -9.98 -18.32 6.99
C ILE A 11 -10.45 -19.37 5.99
N GLY A 12 -11.68 -19.20 5.50
CA GLY A 12 -12.30 -20.09 4.52
C GLY A 12 -13.81 -19.81 4.36
N PRO A 13 -14.49 -20.49 3.42
CA PRO A 13 -15.89 -20.19 3.07
C PRO A 13 -16.90 -20.36 4.21
N ASN A 14 -16.57 -21.15 5.23
CA ASN A 14 -17.44 -21.42 6.38
C ASN A 14 -17.11 -20.55 7.61
N HIS A 15 -16.23 -19.55 7.46
CA HIS A 15 -15.81 -18.66 8.54
C HIS A 15 -16.18 -17.20 8.23
N ARG A 16 -16.17 -16.36 9.28
CA ARG A 16 -16.37 -14.92 9.09
C ARG A 16 -15.27 -14.35 8.18
N PRO A 17 -15.56 -13.34 7.35
CA PRO A 17 -14.56 -12.70 6.50
C PRO A 17 -13.34 -12.24 7.30
N PHE A 18 -12.15 -12.43 6.72
CA PHE A 18 -10.91 -11.90 7.29
C PHE A 18 -10.65 -10.51 6.72
N ILE A 19 -10.74 -9.48 7.57
CA ILE A 19 -10.61 -8.08 7.15
C ILE A 19 -9.15 -7.65 7.29
N ILE A 20 -8.56 -7.19 6.17
CA ILE A 20 -7.23 -6.60 6.12
C ILE A 20 -7.40 -5.10 5.82
N ALA A 21 -6.94 -4.26 6.73
CA ALA A 21 -6.86 -2.82 6.47
C ALA A 21 -5.61 -2.53 5.63
N GLU A 22 -5.76 -1.74 4.56
CA GLU A 22 -4.65 -1.42 3.64
C GLU A 22 -4.14 0.00 3.90
N MET A 23 -2.85 0.13 4.25
CA MET A 23 -2.23 1.45 4.44
C MET A 23 -1.82 2.10 3.11
N SER A 24 -1.26 1.32 2.17
CA SER A 24 -0.68 1.85 0.92
C SER A 24 0.29 3.03 1.20
N GLY A 25 0.38 4.01 0.31
CA GLY A 25 1.15 5.24 0.49
C GLY A 25 0.53 6.28 1.44
N ASN A 26 -0.56 5.97 2.16
CA ASN A 26 -1.28 6.97 2.98
C ASN A 26 -0.49 7.50 4.19
N HIS A 27 0.64 6.85 4.50
CA HIS A 27 1.59 7.32 5.50
C HIS A 27 2.35 8.58 5.03
N ASN A 28 2.41 8.87 3.73
CA ASN A 28 3.09 10.05 3.17
C ASN A 28 4.52 10.25 3.73
N GLN A 29 5.30 9.17 3.78
CA GLN A 29 6.65 9.11 4.37
C GLN A 29 6.76 9.54 5.85
N SER A 30 5.66 9.68 6.57
CA SER A 30 5.65 10.00 8.02
C SER A 30 5.42 8.74 8.85
N LEU A 31 6.39 8.41 9.71
CA LEU A 31 6.25 7.31 10.68
C LEU A 31 5.09 7.56 11.66
N GLU A 32 4.97 8.79 12.16
CA GLU A 32 3.87 9.18 13.06
C GLU A 32 2.50 8.91 12.40
N ARG A 33 2.35 9.30 11.13
CA ARG A 33 1.12 9.07 10.38
C ARG A 33 0.88 7.58 10.12
N ALA A 34 1.93 6.80 9.82
CA ALA A 34 1.83 5.35 9.67
C ALA A 34 1.32 4.70 10.97
N LEU A 35 1.88 5.09 12.11
CA LEU A 35 1.46 4.58 13.43
C LEU A 35 0.01 4.98 13.75
N ALA A 36 -0.40 6.21 13.43
CA ALA A 36 -1.79 6.63 13.58
C ALA A 36 -2.76 5.79 12.74
N ILE A 37 -2.37 5.39 11.52
CA ILE A 37 -3.17 4.48 10.67
C ILE A 37 -3.23 3.08 11.30
N VAL A 38 -2.12 2.56 11.82
CA VAL A 38 -2.09 1.27 12.53
C VAL A 38 -3.06 1.27 13.70
N GLU A 39 -3.01 2.32 14.53
CA GLU A 39 -3.94 2.47 15.66
C GLU A 39 -5.40 2.54 15.21
N ALA A 40 -5.70 3.31 14.15
CA ALA A 40 -7.04 3.43 13.63
C ALA A 40 -7.57 2.09 13.09
N ALA A 41 -6.75 1.33 12.37
CA ALA A 41 -7.09 0.00 11.87
C ALA A 41 -7.36 -0.98 13.01
N ALA A 42 -6.53 -0.98 14.06
CA ALA A 42 -6.72 -1.80 15.24
C ALA A 42 -8.02 -1.42 15.99
N LYS A 43 -8.27 -0.13 16.22
CA LYS A 43 -9.50 0.39 16.85
C LYS A 43 -10.75 0.05 16.05
N ALA A 44 -10.67 -0.01 14.72
CA ALA A 44 -11.76 -0.43 13.84
C ALA A 44 -12.03 -1.95 13.83
N GLY A 45 -11.15 -2.74 14.45
CA GLY A 45 -11.29 -4.21 14.51
C GLY A 45 -10.80 -4.95 13.26
N ALA A 46 -9.92 -4.34 12.46
CA ALA A 46 -9.24 -5.06 11.38
C ALA A 46 -8.43 -6.23 11.96
N HIS A 47 -8.38 -7.36 11.24
CA HIS A 47 -7.66 -8.54 11.71
C HIS A 47 -6.18 -8.50 11.35
N ALA A 48 -5.83 -7.76 10.30
CA ALA A 48 -4.46 -7.49 9.90
C ALA A 48 -4.38 -6.10 9.27
N LEU A 49 -3.16 -5.55 9.24
CA LEU A 49 -2.80 -4.41 8.44
C LEU A 49 -1.86 -4.87 7.32
N LYS A 50 -2.09 -4.41 6.09
CA LYS A 50 -1.18 -4.61 4.98
C LYS A 50 -0.41 -3.33 4.67
N ILE A 51 0.88 -3.52 4.44
CA ILE A 51 1.82 -2.49 3.97
C ILE A 51 2.44 -2.95 2.66
N GLN A 52 3.06 -2.03 1.92
CA GLN A 52 3.72 -2.33 0.64
C GLN A 52 5.19 -1.96 0.76
N THR A 53 6.07 -2.91 0.46
CA THR A 53 7.52 -2.70 0.48
C THR A 53 8.05 -2.86 -0.93
N TYR A 54 8.38 -1.74 -1.58
CA TYR A 54 8.99 -1.68 -2.91
C TYR A 54 9.91 -0.46 -2.98
N THR A 55 10.77 -0.44 -3.98
CA THR A 55 11.43 0.78 -4.47
C THR A 55 10.95 1.06 -5.90
N ALA A 56 11.16 2.28 -6.41
CA ALA A 56 10.85 2.59 -7.80
C ALA A 56 11.54 1.63 -8.78
N ASP A 57 12.79 1.21 -8.49
CA ASP A 57 13.56 0.24 -9.28
C ASP A 57 12.91 -1.13 -9.39
N THR A 58 12.14 -1.55 -8.37
CA THR A 58 11.44 -2.84 -8.38
C THR A 58 10.10 -2.80 -9.11
N MET A 59 9.60 -1.60 -9.41
CA MET A 59 8.26 -1.38 -9.95
C MET A 59 8.26 -0.91 -11.41
N THR A 60 9.26 -0.11 -11.81
CA THR A 60 9.26 0.53 -13.12
C THR A 60 10.66 0.93 -13.57
N LEU A 61 10.76 1.47 -14.79
CA LEU A 61 12.00 1.98 -15.37
C LEU A 61 12.10 3.49 -15.16
N ASN A 62 13.30 3.99 -14.89
CA ASN A 62 13.58 5.42 -14.82
C ASN A 62 13.70 6.03 -16.23
N LEU A 63 12.56 6.21 -16.89
CA LEU A 63 12.45 6.77 -18.24
C LEU A 63 11.52 7.98 -18.26
N GLU A 64 11.84 8.93 -19.14
CA GLU A 64 11.05 10.16 -19.33
C GLU A 64 10.25 10.21 -20.65
N ASN A 65 10.21 9.10 -21.39
CA ASN A 65 9.41 9.01 -22.60
C ASN A 65 7.89 9.03 -22.27
N PRO A 66 7.02 9.35 -23.24
CA PRO A 66 5.59 9.53 -22.98
C PRO A 66 4.90 8.33 -22.33
N GLU A 67 5.34 7.10 -22.64
CA GLU A 67 4.78 5.87 -22.05
C GLU A 67 4.98 5.76 -20.53
N PHE A 68 5.97 6.45 -19.97
CA PHE A 68 6.28 6.44 -18.54
C PHE A 68 5.89 7.76 -17.86
N LYS A 69 5.26 8.69 -18.60
CA LYS A 69 4.79 9.98 -18.07
C LYS A 69 3.29 9.94 -17.82
N ILE A 70 2.90 10.57 -16.71
CA ILE A 70 1.50 10.70 -16.33
C ILE A 70 0.96 11.99 -16.98
N GLU A 71 0.19 11.83 -18.06
CA GLU A 71 -0.37 12.95 -18.82
C GLU A 71 -1.84 13.27 -18.49
N ASP A 72 -2.51 12.37 -17.76
CA ASP A 72 -3.89 12.54 -17.31
C ASP A 72 -4.09 13.88 -16.58
N SER A 73 -4.98 14.71 -17.10
CA SER A 73 -5.26 16.04 -16.56
C SER A 73 -5.88 16.02 -15.17
N ASP A 74 -6.58 14.95 -14.82
CA ASP A 74 -7.28 14.81 -13.56
C ASP A 74 -6.42 14.13 -12.48
N SER A 75 -5.23 13.67 -12.86
CA SER A 75 -4.28 13.03 -11.96
C SER A 75 -3.52 14.07 -11.12
N LEU A 76 -3.49 13.85 -9.81
CA LEU A 76 -2.61 14.60 -8.88
C LEU A 76 -1.13 14.48 -9.23
N TRP A 77 -0.77 13.50 -10.07
CA TRP A 77 0.61 13.17 -10.43
C TRP A 77 0.98 13.63 -11.83
N LYS A 78 0.10 14.39 -12.51
CA LYS A 78 0.35 14.91 -13.85
C LYS A 78 1.73 15.56 -13.96
N GLY A 79 2.46 15.21 -15.02
CA GLY A 79 3.80 15.73 -15.30
C GLY A 79 4.93 14.97 -14.62
N ASN A 80 4.63 14.04 -13.68
CA ASN A 80 5.64 13.13 -13.14
C ASN A 80 5.80 11.89 -14.04
N THR A 81 6.96 11.25 -13.93
CA THR A 81 7.15 9.88 -14.41
C THR A 81 6.60 8.86 -13.40
N LEU A 82 6.30 7.64 -13.86
CA LEU A 82 5.96 6.52 -12.95
C LEU A 82 7.07 6.29 -11.92
N TYR A 83 8.32 6.45 -12.32
CA TYR A 83 9.46 6.29 -11.42
C TYR A 83 9.43 7.33 -10.29
N GLN A 84 9.22 8.62 -10.61
CA GLN A 84 9.09 9.69 -9.63
C GLN A 84 7.91 9.45 -8.67
N LEU A 85 6.76 9.01 -9.20
CA LEU A 85 5.60 8.64 -8.40
C LEU A 85 5.95 7.56 -7.37
N TYR A 86 6.53 6.44 -7.80
CA TYR A 86 6.88 5.34 -6.89
C TYR A 86 7.99 5.71 -5.92
N GLN A 87 8.92 6.58 -6.31
CA GLN A 87 9.95 7.13 -5.42
C GLN A 87 9.36 8.02 -4.32
N GLN A 88 8.19 8.62 -4.54
CA GLN A 88 7.48 9.40 -3.53
C GLN A 88 6.56 8.53 -2.66
N ALA A 89 5.90 7.53 -3.25
CA ALA A 89 4.85 6.75 -2.59
C ALA A 89 5.36 5.56 -1.76
N TYR A 90 6.60 5.12 -1.95
CA TYR A 90 7.15 3.97 -1.23
C TYR A 90 7.18 4.16 0.29
N THR A 91 7.10 3.06 1.03
CA THR A 91 7.35 3.04 2.47
C THR A 91 8.86 3.05 2.73
N PRO A 92 9.41 4.06 3.43
CA PRO A 92 10.83 4.09 3.82
C PRO A 92 11.22 2.88 4.68
N TRP A 93 12.46 2.41 4.54
CA TRP A 93 12.97 1.23 5.27
C TRP A 93 13.84 1.62 6.48
N GLU A 94 14.14 2.90 6.62
CA GLU A 94 14.83 3.51 7.78
C GLU A 94 13.81 4.11 8.75
#